data_AF-A0A238V8M0-F1
#
_entry.id   AF-A0A238V8M0-F1
#
_cell.length_a   1.000
_cell.length_b   1.000
_cell.length_c   1.000
_cell.angle_alpha   90.00
_cell.angle_beta   90.00
_cell.angle_gamma   90.00
#
_symmetry.space_group_name_H-M   'P 1'
#
loop_
_entity.id
_entity.type
_entity.pdbx_description
1 polymer ?
#
loop_
_entity_poly.entity_id
_entity_poly.type
_entity_poly.pdbx_seq_one_letter_code
_entity_poly.pdbx_strand_id
1 'polypeptide(L)'
;MTPTPSSSPDAWAAQVEVERSRRQQAEEALAAAEARIAALEEQIAKNATHSQFCQQQLSALVENMRVGLLLVDHEGTIQLVNSYFRELFSLPPEVPIAETHPPIPANTIAIDQAFQNPAEFGARAQAIHAAGETVLSEEFRLANGRVVELDYLVLDKVQAGRLICYRDVTERHQRDAQLRTISYIPKQSPSPILRLTAAGELLYANPAAAPLLQALAADAQGHAQQQLTALVQQALTMADPIQAELDVQGQYYLLTAMAVPNEECAVLYFTDITARRQAEQ
;
A
#
# COMPACT_ATOMS: atom_id res chain seq x y z
N MET A 1 84.21 52.23 29.50
CA MET A 1 84.55 50.99 30.24
C MET A 1 83.25 50.35 30.69
N THR A 2 82.90 49.25 30.04
CA THR A 2 81.75 48.38 30.28
C THR A 2 81.95 47.53 31.54
N PRO A 3 80.97 47.39 32.45
CA PRO A 3 81.00 46.31 33.42
C PRO A 3 80.27 45.09 32.84
N THR A 4 81.02 44.02 32.70
CA THR A 4 80.56 42.67 32.34
C THR A 4 79.79 42.07 33.52
N PRO A 5 78.58 41.51 33.37
CA PRO A 5 77.94 40.79 34.45
C PRO A 5 78.61 39.41 34.59
N SER A 6 79.24 39.14 35.74
CA SER A 6 79.69 37.80 36.09
C SER A 6 78.48 36.95 36.48
N SER A 7 78.00 36.11 35.57
CA SER A 7 77.04 35.05 35.88
C SER A 7 77.73 33.96 36.70
N SER A 8 77.23 33.65 37.91
CA SER A 8 77.74 32.52 38.69
C SER A 8 77.35 31.18 38.03
N PRO A 9 78.14 30.10 38.21
CA PRO A 9 77.84 28.77 37.66
C PRO A 9 76.44 28.24 38.00
N ASP A 10 75.92 28.59 39.19
CA ASP A 10 74.61 28.15 39.68
C ASP A 10 73.44 28.82 38.93
N ALA A 11 73.60 30.08 38.50
CA ALA A 11 72.57 30.78 37.74
C ALA A 11 72.40 30.21 36.32
N TRP A 12 73.51 29.76 35.72
CA TRP A 12 73.49 29.10 34.41
C TRP A 12 72.86 27.70 34.49
N ALA A 13 73.18 26.93 35.53
CA ALA A 13 72.57 25.62 35.77
C ALA A 13 71.05 25.72 35.98
N ALA A 14 70.58 26.68 36.78
CA ALA A 14 69.15 26.92 36.97
C ALA A 14 68.43 27.32 35.67
N GLN A 15 69.08 28.13 34.82
CA GLN A 15 68.51 28.56 33.54
C GLN A 15 68.41 27.41 32.53
N VAL A 16 69.39 26.50 32.50
CA VAL A 16 69.37 25.29 31.67
C VAL A 16 68.26 24.33 32.12
N GLU A 17 68.02 24.19 33.42
CA GLU A 17 66.96 23.33 33.95
C GLU A 17 65.55 23.85 33.63
N VAL A 18 65.35 25.18 33.72
CA VAL A 18 64.08 25.82 33.31
C VAL A 18 63.83 25.65 31.81
N GLU A 19 64.87 25.80 30.98
CA GLU A 19 64.74 25.62 29.52
C GLU A 19 64.46 24.15 29.16
N ARG A 20 65.09 23.18 29.85
CA ARG A 20 64.79 21.75 29.70
C ARG A 20 63.35 21.43 30.08
N SER A 21 62.88 21.95 31.21
CA SER A 21 61.50 21.75 31.67
C SER A 21 60.48 22.35 30.70
N ARG A 22 60.75 23.54 30.13
CA ARG A 22 59.91 24.15 29.08
C ARG A 22 59.87 23.32 27.79
N ARG A 23 61.01 22.81 27.34
CA ARG A 23 61.07 21.94 26.16
C ARG A 23 60.32 20.64 26.37
N GLN A 24 60.49 20.01 27.54
CA GLN A 24 59.76 18.81 27.89
C GLN A 24 58.25 19.06 27.93
N GLN A 25 57.80 20.17 28.54
CA GLN A 25 56.38 20.55 28.55
C GLN A 25 55.84 20.83 27.13
N ALA A 26 56.65 21.44 26.26
CA ALA A 26 56.27 21.69 24.87
C ALA A 26 56.18 20.39 24.05
N GLU A 27 57.11 19.45 24.25
CA GLU A 27 57.09 18.12 23.62
C GLU A 27 55.89 17.29 24.10
N GLU A 28 55.59 17.30 25.40
CA GLU A 28 54.40 16.65 25.97
C GLU A 28 53.11 17.28 25.45
N ALA A 29 53.04 18.61 25.33
CA ALA A 29 51.88 19.31 24.77
C ALA A 29 51.70 19.02 23.27
N LEU A 30 52.78 18.94 22.50
CA LEU A 30 52.75 18.57 21.09
C LEU A 30 52.26 17.13 20.91
N ALA A 31 52.81 16.18 21.67
CA ALA A 31 52.38 14.78 21.63
C ALA A 31 50.88 14.63 22.02
N ALA A 32 50.41 15.38 23.02
CA ALA A 32 49.00 15.39 23.40
C ALA A 32 48.10 15.99 22.29
N ALA A 33 48.57 17.03 21.60
CA ALA A 33 47.86 17.63 20.47
C ALA A 33 47.79 16.68 19.27
N GLU A 34 48.89 16.02 18.91
CA GLU A 34 48.96 15.02 17.84
C GLU A 34 48.03 13.83 18.13
N ALA A 35 48.03 13.32 19.37
CA ALA A 35 47.11 12.26 19.77
C ALA A 35 45.62 12.69 19.67
N ARG A 36 45.31 13.95 20.00
CA ARG A 36 43.95 14.49 19.88
C ARG A 36 43.53 14.69 18.43
N ILE A 37 44.44 15.11 17.55
CA ILE A 37 44.18 15.23 16.11
C ILE A 37 43.91 13.84 15.53
N ALA A 38 44.76 12.85 15.81
CA ALA A 38 44.55 11.48 15.34
C ALA A 38 43.20 10.90 15.80
N ALA A 39 42.79 11.16 17.04
CA ALA A 39 41.49 10.72 17.55
C ALA A 39 40.30 11.41 16.85
N LEU A 40 40.42 12.71 16.53
CA LEU A 40 39.38 13.43 15.79
C LEU A 40 39.29 12.97 14.33
N GLU A 41 40.43 12.74 13.67
CA GLU A 41 40.47 12.18 12.32
C GLU A 41 39.79 10.80 12.27
N GLU A 42 40.05 9.94 13.27
CA GLU A 42 39.37 8.65 13.39
C GLU A 42 37.86 8.81 13.59
N GLN A 43 37.41 9.77 14.42
CA GLN A 43 35.98 10.06 14.60
C GLN A 43 35.31 10.58 13.32
N ILE A 44 35.97 11.49 12.59
CA ILE A 44 35.47 12.01 11.32
C ILE A 44 35.37 10.88 10.29
N ALA A 45 36.39 10.03 10.18
CA ALA A 45 36.38 8.87 9.28
C ALA A 45 35.25 7.88 9.63
N LYS A 46 35.04 7.60 10.93
CA LYS A 46 33.92 6.78 11.41
C LYS A 46 32.56 7.40 11.08
N ASN A 47 32.38 8.70 11.34
CA ASN A 47 31.13 9.40 11.05
C ASN A 47 30.85 9.49 9.55
N ALA A 48 31.88 9.73 8.73
CA ALA A 48 31.76 9.75 7.27
C ALA A 48 31.36 8.37 6.74
N THR A 49 32.02 7.31 7.20
CA THR A 49 31.68 5.93 6.81
C THR A 49 30.25 5.57 7.23
N HIS A 50 29.84 5.92 8.45
CA HIS A 50 28.49 5.68 8.94
C HIS A 50 27.44 6.45 8.14
N SER A 51 27.69 7.73 7.84
CA SER A 51 26.80 8.56 7.03
C SER A 51 26.67 8.03 5.61
N GLN A 52 27.77 7.64 4.97
CA GLN A 52 27.78 7.01 3.64
C GLN A 52 26.99 5.69 3.64
N PHE A 53 27.19 4.85 4.66
CA PHE A 53 26.45 3.61 4.80
C PHE A 53 24.94 3.87 4.93
N CYS A 54 24.52 4.80 5.80
CA CYS A 54 23.12 5.18 5.94
C CYS A 54 22.54 5.75 4.62
N GLN A 55 23.29 6.58 3.91
CA GLN A 55 22.87 7.12 2.60
C GLN A 55 22.69 6.01 1.56
N GLN A 56 23.64 5.08 1.47
CA GLN A 56 23.56 3.93 0.56
C GLN A 56 22.38 3.02 0.91
N GLN A 57 22.15 2.74 2.19
CA GLN A 57 20.99 1.96 2.64
C GLN A 57 19.67 2.65 2.31
N LEU A 58 19.54 3.95 2.58
CA LEU A 58 18.33 4.71 2.27
C LEU A 58 18.06 4.76 0.77
N SER A 59 19.09 5.02 -0.05
CA SER A 59 18.97 5.00 -1.51
C SER A 59 18.56 3.63 -2.02
N ALA A 60 19.17 2.55 -1.53
CA ALA A 60 18.79 1.19 -1.90
C ALA A 60 17.35 0.85 -1.49
N LEU A 61 16.89 1.28 -0.31
CA LEU A 61 15.50 1.09 0.11
C LEU A 61 14.52 1.84 -0.80
N VAL A 62 14.84 3.09 -1.14
CA VAL A 62 14.03 3.94 -2.02
C VAL A 62 13.90 3.36 -3.43
N GLU A 63 14.99 2.80 -3.98
CA GLU A 63 14.97 2.16 -5.29
C GLU A 63 14.22 0.83 -5.32
N ASN A 64 14.23 0.06 -4.22
CA ASN A 64 13.53 -1.21 -4.17
C ASN A 64 12.05 -1.11 -3.77
N MET A 65 11.56 0.10 -3.42
CA MET A 65 10.16 0.31 -3.09
C MET A 65 9.28 0.30 -4.34
N ARG A 66 8.20 -0.50 -4.32
CA ARG A 66 7.11 -0.48 -5.32
C ARG A 66 6.12 0.64 -5.06
N VAL A 67 6.63 1.83 -4.76
CA VAL A 67 5.87 3.06 -4.53
C VAL A 67 6.61 4.15 -5.28
N GLY A 68 5.90 4.93 -6.09
CA GLY A 68 6.49 6.02 -6.85
C GLY A 68 6.73 7.18 -5.91
N LEU A 69 7.99 7.50 -5.64
CA LEU A 69 8.36 8.54 -4.69
C LEU A 69 8.87 9.77 -5.44
N LEU A 70 8.34 10.92 -5.04
CA LEU A 70 8.75 12.23 -5.51
C LEU A 70 8.96 13.13 -4.29
N LEU A 71 10.20 13.49 -3.99
CA LEU A 71 10.54 14.47 -2.96
C LEU A 71 10.81 15.80 -3.64
N VAL A 72 10.13 16.84 -3.19
CA VAL A 72 10.30 18.22 -3.65
C VAL A 72 10.71 19.06 -2.47
N ASP A 73 11.56 20.06 -2.63
CA ASP A 73 11.88 21.02 -1.57
C ASP A 73 10.81 22.12 -1.43
N HIS A 74 11.07 23.11 -0.58
CA HIS A 74 10.17 24.25 -0.36
C HIS A 74 10.09 25.21 -1.55
N GLU A 75 11.09 25.21 -2.44
CA GLU A 75 11.13 26.05 -3.65
C GLU A 75 10.44 25.37 -4.85
N GLY A 76 9.96 24.13 -4.68
CA GLY A 76 9.32 23.37 -5.77
C GLY A 76 10.34 22.62 -6.64
N THR A 77 11.56 22.44 -6.17
CA THR A 77 12.60 21.67 -6.85
C THR A 77 12.56 20.21 -6.43
N ILE A 78 12.62 19.31 -7.40
CA ILE A 78 12.70 17.88 -7.18
C ILE A 78 14.07 17.49 -6.61
N GLN A 79 14.08 16.92 -5.41
CA GLN A 79 15.28 16.38 -4.76
C GLN A 79 15.44 14.87 -4.98
N LEU A 80 14.34 14.13 -5.14
CA LEU A 80 14.38 12.68 -5.32
C LEU A 80 13.23 12.19 -6.20
N VAL A 81 13.55 11.30 -7.12
CA VAL A 81 12.60 10.49 -7.88
C VAL A 81 13.13 9.07 -7.93
N ASN A 82 12.37 8.08 -7.48
CA ASN A 82 12.81 6.69 -7.60
C ASN A 82 12.50 6.09 -8.97
N SER A 83 13.17 4.99 -9.32
CA SER A 83 12.94 4.29 -10.59
C SER A 83 11.49 3.84 -10.79
N TYR A 84 10.82 3.38 -9.72
CA TYR A 84 9.42 2.93 -9.82
C TYR A 84 8.46 4.07 -10.19
N PHE A 85 8.67 5.31 -9.74
CA PHE A 85 7.87 6.46 -10.18
C PHE A 85 7.98 6.64 -11.70
N ARG A 86 9.19 6.53 -12.25
CA ARG A 86 9.42 6.64 -13.70
C ARG A 86 8.73 5.52 -14.46
N GLU A 87 8.82 4.29 -13.95
CA GLU A 87 8.13 3.12 -14.53
C GLU A 87 6.60 3.30 -14.50
N LEU A 88 6.05 3.73 -13.35
CA LEU A 88 4.61 3.95 -13.15
C LEU A 88 4.03 4.91 -14.19
N PHE A 89 4.73 6.00 -14.47
CA PHE A 89 4.33 7.04 -15.42
C PHE A 89 4.95 6.88 -16.82
N SER A 90 5.66 5.77 -17.09
CA SER A 90 6.34 5.52 -18.37
C SER A 90 7.26 6.66 -18.81
N LEU A 91 7.91 7.30 -17.84
CA LEU A 91 8.87 8.37 -18.08
C LEU A 91 10.19 7.78 -18.58
N PRO A 92 10.94 8.50 -19.43
CA PRO A 92 12.25 8.03 -19.88
C PRO A 92 13.19 7.79 -18.68
N PRO A 93 14.03 6.74 -18.76
CA PRO A 93 15.00 6.45 -17.72
C PRO A 93 15.90 7.66 -17.48
N GLU A 94 16.29 7.84 -16.23
CA GLU A 94 17.21 8.90 -15.84
C GLU A 94 18.49 8.80 -16.68
N VAL A 95 18.85 9.90 -17.34
CA VAL A 95 20.23 10.07 -17.80
C VAL A 95 21.06 10.16 -16.51
N PRO A 96 22.11 9.35 -16.30
CA PRO A 96 22.90 9.41 -15.07
C PRO A 96 23.46 10.82 -14.89
N ILE A 97 23.02 11.50 -13.84
CA ILE A 97 23.34 12.89 -13.61
C ILE A 97 24.51 12.96 -12.62
N ALA A 98 25.66 13.47 -13.08
CA ALA A 98 26.81 13.74 -12.22
C ALA A 98 26.43 14.70 -11.08
N GLU A 99 27.14 14.62 -9.95
CA GLU A 99 26.90 15.20 -8.60
C GLU A 99 26.63 16.73 -8.53
N THR A 100 26.51 17.43 -9.65
CA THR A 100 26.15 18.84 -9.75
C THR A 100 25.21 19.05 -10.92
N HIS A 101 23.90 18.89 -10.70
CA HIS A 101 22.89 19.43 -11.61
C HIS A 101 22.08 20.53 -10.95
N PRO A 102 21.64 21.53 -11.74
CA PRO A 102 20.77 22.58 -11.27
C PRO A 102 19.43 22.01 -10.77
N PRO A 103 18.73 22.73 -9.89
CA PRO A 103 17.41 22.36 -9.40
C PRO A 103 16.48 21.98 -10.58
N ILE A 104 15.96 20.74 -10.60
CA ILE A 104 14.92 20.33 -11.55
C ILE A 104 13.59 20.87 -11.02
N PRO A 105 12.96 21.86 -11.66
CA PRO A 105 11.66 22.35 -11.19
C PRO A 105 10.61 21.25 -11.35
N ALA A 106 9.69 21.13 -10.39
CA ALA A 106 8.62 20.13 -10.38
C ALA A 106 7.83 20.06 -11.69
N ASN A 107 7.66 21.21 -12.36
CA ASN A 107 6.96 21.33 -13.65
C ASN A 107 7.66 20.63 -14.83
N THR A 108 8.89 20.14 -14.66
CA THR A 108 9.61 19.40 -15.70
C THR A 108 9.03 18.00 -15.91
N ILE A 109 8.43 17.41 -14.86
CA ILE A 109 7.80 16.10 -14.96
C ILE A 109 6.33 16.28 -15.31
N ALA A 110 6.03 16.27 -16.60
CA ALA A 110 4.66 16.34 -17.11
C ALA A 110 3.93 14.99 -16.97
N ILE A 111 3.47 14.66 -15.75
CA ILE A 111 2.63 13.47 -15.51
C ILE A 111 1.14 13.72 -15.76
N ASP A 112 0.69 14.97 -15.88
CA ASP A 112 -0.74 15.31 -15.99
C ASP A 112 -1.45 14.54 -17.11
N GLN A 113 -0.77 14.36 -18.25
CA GLN A 113 -1.28 13.65 -19.42
C GLN A 113 -1.42 12.14 -19.22
N ALA A 114 -0.75 11.58 -18.19
CA ALA A 114 -0.89 10.17 -17.85
C ALA A 114 -2.22 9.87 -17.13
N PHE A 115 -2.90 10.89 -16.60
CA PHE A 115 -4.17 10.75 -15.91
C PHE A 115 -5.34 10.76 -16.90
N GLN A 116 -6.42 10.04 -16.55
CA GLN A 116 -7.64 10.00 -17.36
C GLN A 116 -8.27 11.39 -17.53
N ASN A 117 -8.14 12.26 -16.53
CA ASN A 117 -8.63 13.63 -16.56
C ASN A 117 -7.53 14.63 -16.15
N PRO A 118 -6.66 15.05 -17.09
CA PRO A 118 -5.47 15.86 -16.78
C PRO A 118 -5.80 17.20 -16.12
N ALA A 119 -6.88 17.87 -16.55
CA ALA A 119 -7.27 19.17 -16.02
C ALA A 119 -7.75 19.09 -14.56
N GLU A 120 -8.46 18.01 -14.22
CA GLU A 120 -8.93 17.75 -12.86
C GLU A 120 -7.76 17.44 -11.92
N PHE A 121 -6.85 16.56 -12.36
CA PHE A 121 -5.63 16.26 -11.61
C PHE A 121 -4.78 17.51 -11.37
N GLY A 122 -4.50 18.29 -12.43
CA GLY A 122 -3.70 19.51 -12.31
C GLY A 122 -4.31 20.53 -11.35
N ALA A 123 -5.63 20.76 -11.42
CA ALA A 123 -6.34 21.64 -10.49
C ALA A 123 -6.27 21.12 -9.05
N ARG A 124 -6.45 19.81 -8.83
CA ARG A 124 -6.37 19.20 -7.50
C ARG A 124 -4.97 19.27 -6.92
N ALA A 125 -3.94 18.95 -7.71
CA ALA A 125 -2.54 19.03 -7.31
C ALA A 125 -2.16 20.47 -6.91
N GLN A 126 -2.60 21.48 -7.67
CA GLN A 126 -2.41 22.89 -7.33
C GLN A 126 -3.11 23.27 -6.01
N ALA A 127 -4.34 22.80 -5.80
CA ALA A 127 -5.09 23.07 -4.58
C ALA A 127 -4.41 22.46 -3.34
N ILE A 128 -3.97 21.20 -3.42
CA ILE A 128 -3.23 20.52 -2.34
C ILE A 128 -1.93 21.26 -2.04
N HIS A 129 -1.19 21.63 -3.08
CA HIS A 129 0.06 22.36 -2.97
C HIS A 129 -0.12 23.76 -2.36
N ALA A 130 -1.20 24.47 -2.71
CA ALA A 130 -1.51 25.79 -2.18
C ALA A 130 -2.02 25.74 -0.73
N ALA A 131 -2.78 24.70 -0.38
CA ALA A 131 -3.24 24.47 0.99
C ALA A 131 -2.07 24.14 1.93
N GLY A 132 -1.07 23.42 1.44
CA GLY A 132 0.10 23.03 2.25
C GLY A 132 -0.25 22.07 3.39
N GLU A 133 -1.34 21.31 3.22
CA GLU A 133 -1.79 20.30 4.18
C GLU A 133 -1.40 18.90 3.71
N THR A 134 -1.28 17.98 4.67
CA THR A 134 -1.09 16.56 4.36
C THR A 134 -2.41 15.97 3.89
N VAL A 135 -2.40 15.33 2.72
CA VAL A 135 -3.55 14.68 2.09
C VAL A 135 -3.19 13.23 1.84
N LEU A 136 -4.05 12.30 2.24
CA LEU A 136 -3.76 10.87 2.17
C LEU A 136 -4.86 10.15 1.38
N SER A 137 -4.45 9.09 0.69
CA SER A 137 -5.33 8.13 0.02
C SER A 137 -6.26 8.74 -1.03
N GLU A 138 -5.78 9.72 -1.80
CA GLU A 138 -6.54 10.22 -2.95
C GLU A 138 -6.32 9.32 -4.17
N GLU A 139 -7.40 8.78 -4.71
CA GLU A 139 -7.33 7.89 -5.86
C GLU A 139 -7.56 8.63 -7.18
N PHE A 140 -6.69 8.38 -8.15
CA PHE A 140 -6.80 8.87 -9.51
C PHE A 140 -6.71 7.70 -10.50
N ARG A 141 -7.45 7.81 -11.61
CA ARG A 141 -7.36 6.86 -12.72
C ARG A 141 -6.36 7.36 -13.75
N LEU A 142 -5.44 6.49 -14.15
CA LEU A 142 -4.54 6.72 -15.27
C LEU A 142 -5.25 6.42 -16.60
N ALA A 143 -4.81 7.05 -17.68
CA ALA A 143 -5.34 6.87 -19.02
C ALA A 143 -5.15 5.43 -19.54
N ASN A 144 -4.16 4.71 -19.01
CA ASN A 144 -3.93 3.28 -19.29
C ASN A 144 -4.86 2.33 -18.49
N GLY A 145 -5.79 2.86 -17.69
CA GLY A 145 -6.75 2.08 -16.90
C GLY A 145 -6.27 1.66 -15.51
N ARG A 146 -5.03 1.96 -15.12
CA ARG A 146 -4.53 1.75 -13.75
C ARG A 146 -5.18 2.74 -12.78
N VAL A 147 -5.28 2.34 -11.52
CA VAL A 147 -5.72 3.21 -10.41
C VAL A 147 -4.51 3.47 -9.52
N VAL A 148 -4.17 4.74 -9.33
CA VAL A 148 -3.08 5.17 -8.46
C VAL A 148 -3.65 5.91 -7.26
N GLU A 149 -3.15 5.57 -6.09
CA GLU A 149 -3.40 6.25 -4.81
C GLU A 149 -2.25 7.22 -4.55
N LEU A 150 -2.59 8.46 -4.21
CA LEU A 150 -1.67 9.56 -3.96
C LEU A 150 -1.70 9.93 -2.47
N ASP A 151 -0.53 9.90 -1.85
CA ASP A 151 -0.30 10.52 -0.54
C ASP A 151 0.60 11.74 -0.73
N TYR A 152 0.15 12.89 -0.26
CA TYR A 152 0.87 14.15 -0.21
C TYR A 152 1.22 14.47 1.23
N LEU A 153 2.51 14.38 1.56
CA LEU A 153 3.03 14.58 2.92
C LEU A 153 3.84 15.87 2.99
N VAL A 154 3.48 16.74 3.91
CA VAL A 154 4.24 17.95 4.24
C VAL A 154 5.16 17.65 5.43
N LEU A 155 6.47 17.90 5.28
CA LEU A 155 7.45 17.51 6.27
C LEU A 155 7.89 18.73 7.14
N ASP A 156 7.38 18.85 8.36
CA ASP A 156 7.51 20.07 9.20
C ASP A 156 8.89 20.38 9.80
N LYS A 157 9.96 19.65 9.48
CA LYS A 157 11.27 19.83 10.15
C LYS A 157 12.32 20.51 9.26
N VAL A 158 12.37 21.83 9.40
CA VAL A 158 13.45 22.82 9.13
C VAL A 158 14.01 22.91 7.70
N GLN A 159 13.93 21.88 6.87
CA GLN A 159 14.24 21.90 5.42
C GLN A 159 13.49 20.83 4.62
N ALA A 160 12.66 20.03 5.28
CA ALA A 160 12.01 18.91 4.64
C ALA A 160 10.86 19.44 3.79
N GLY A 161 10.93 19.27 2.48
CA GLY A 161 9.90 19.78 1.60
C GLY A 161 8.65 18.90 1.59
N ARG A 162 8.18 18.53 0.41
CA ARG A 162 6.96 17.75 0.19
C ARG A 162 7.31 16.39 -0.37
N LEU A 163 6.83 15.34 0.28
CA LEU A 163 6.96 13.97 -0.19
C LEU A 163 5.63 13.54 -0.80
N ILE A 164 5.67 13.15 -2.07
CA ILE A 164 4.51 12.67 -2.81
C ILE A 164 4.73 11.19 -3.12
N CYS A 165 3.82 10.35 -2.66
CA CYS A 165 3.85 8.91 -2.86
C CYS A 165 2.73 8.50 -3.80
N TYR A 166 3.05 7.70 -4.81
CA TYR A 166 2.11 7.11 -5.75
C TYR A 166 2.12 5.60 -5.60
N ARG A 167 0.99 5.02 -5.21
CA ARG A 167 0.84 3.59 -5.05
C ARG A 167 -0.13 3.04 -6.10
N ASP A 168 0.29 2.04 -6.85
CA ASP A 168 -0.63 1.34 -7.73
C ASP A 168 -1.59 0.47 -6.89
N VAL A 169 -2.88 0.83 -6.89
CA VAL A 169 -3.96 0.12 -6.20
C VAL A 169 -4.90 -0.59 -7.18
N THR A 170 -4.50 -0.73 -8.44
CA THR A 170 -5.30 -1.36 -9.51
C THR A 170 -5.75 -2.77 -9.12
N GLU A 171 -4.86 -3.58 -8.58
CA GLU A 171 -5.17 -4.97 -8.21
C GLU A 171 -6.22 -5.04 -7.10
N ARG A 172 -6.15 -4.13 -6.12
CA ARG A 172 -7.16 -4.00 -5.06
C ARG A 172 -8.53 -3.70 -5.66
N HIS A 173 -8.60 -2.69 -6.54
CA HIS A 173 -9.84 -2.33 -7.22
C HIS A 173 -10.41 -3.45 -8.09
N GLN A 174 -9.54 -4.19 -8.79
CA GLN A 174 -9.95 -5.33 -9.61
C GLN A 174 -10.52 -6.46 -8.75
N ARG A 175 -9.88 -6.82 -7.64
CA ARG A 175 -10.40 -7.82 -6.71
C ARG A 175 -11.76 -7.39 -6.13
N ASP A 176 -11.87 -6.13 -5.71
CA ASP A 176 -13.12 -5.60 -5.18
C ASP A 176 -14.24 -5.59 -6.25
N ALA A 177 -13.92 -5.24 -7.49
CA ALA A 177 -14.86 -5.27 -8.60
C ALA A 177 -15.29 -6.70 -8.97
N GLN A 178 -14.37 -7.67 -8.93
CA GLN A 178 -14.67 -9.08 -9.13
C GLN A 178 -15.59 -9.61 -8.02
N LEU A 179 -15.28 -9.33 -6.75
CA LEU A 179 -16.14 -9.69 -5.62
C LEU A 179 -17.54 -9.10 -5.74
N ARG A 180 -17.64 -7.82 -6.14
CA ARG A 180 -18.93 -7.16 -6.42
C ARG A 180 -19.70 -7.86 -7.54
N THR A 181 -19.03 -8.18 -8.65
CA THR A 181 -19.65 -8.84 -9.81
C THR A 181 -20.18 -10.23 -9.43
N ILE A 182 -19.37 -11.06 -8.78
CA ILE A 182 -19.77 -12.41 -8.34
C ILE A 182 -20.97 -12.35 -7.38
N SER A 183 -21.00 -11.35 -6.50
CA SER A 183 -22.12 -11.14 -5.57
C SER A 183 -23.42 -10.69 -6.26
N TYR A 184 -23.33 -10.16 -7.48
CA TYR A 184 -24.48 -9.60 -8.22
C TYR A 184 -25.13 -10.62 -9.17
N ILE A 185 -24.37 -11.58 -9.69
CA ILE A 185 -24.87 -12.59 -10.64
C ILE A 185 -26.10 -13.34 -10.09
N PRO A 186 -26.10 -13.91 -8.87
CA PRO A 186 -27.28 -14.61 -8.35
C PRO A 186 -28.49 -13.69 -8.17
N LYS A 187 -28.28 -12.39 -7.91
CA LYS A 187 -29.35 -11.41 -7.76
C LYS A 187 -30.08 -11.09 -9.07
N GLN A 188 -29.38 -11.21 -10.21
CA GLN A 188 -29.98 -11.01 -11.54
C GLN A 188 -30.53 -12.29 -12.18
N SER A 189 -30.32 -13.45 -11.56
CA SER A 189 -30.88 -14.70 -12.06
C SER A 189 -32.42 -14.63 -12.09
N PRO A 190 -33.06 -14.96 -13.23
CA PRO A 190 -34.52 -14.99 -13.32
C PRO A 190 -35.14 -16.18 -12.58
N SER A 191 -34.34 -17.23 -12.34
CA SER A 191 -34.77 -18.40 -11.57
C SER A 191 -34.56 -18.19 -10.07
N PRO A 192 -35.47 -18.66 -9.20
CA PRO A 192 -35.26 -18.65 -7.76
C PRO A 192 -33.99 -19.41 -7.36
N ILE A 193 -33.20 -18.78 -6.49
CA ILE A 193 -32.01 -19.38 -5.88
C ILE A 193 -32.13 -19.18 -4.38
N LEU A 194 -32.06 -20.27 -3.62
CA LEU A 194 -32.02 -20.27 -2.17
C LEU A 194 -30.71 -20.90 -1.68
N ARG A 195 -30.24 -20.47 -0.52
CA ARG A 195 -29.19 -21.15 0.24
C ARG A 195 -29.75 -21.44 1.62
N LEU A 196 -29.76 -22.71 2.00
CA LEU A 196 -30.32 -23.18 3.27
C LEU A 196 -29.25 -23.91 4.09
N THR A 197 -29.30 -23.76 5.42
CA THR A 197 -28.52 -24.59 6.35
C THR A 197 -29.02 -26.04 6.33
N ALA A 198 -28.24 -26.97 6.90
CA ALA A 198 -28.68 -28.36 7.13
C ALA A 198 -30.00 -28.49 7.95
N ALA A 199 -30.35 -27.46 8.73
CA ALA A 199 -31.60 -27.37 9.48
C ALA A 199 -32.77 -26.77 8.68
N GLY A 200 -32.51 -26.29 7.44
CA GLY A 200 -33.51 -25.64 6.59
C GLY A 200 -33.65 -24.13 6.82
N GLU A 201 -32.73 -23.50 7.55
CA GLU A 201 -32.76 -22.05 7.78
C GLU A 201 -32.26 -21.29 6.56
N LEU A 202 -32.92 -20.20 6.19
CA LEU A 202 -32.60 -19.40 5.02
C LEU A 202 -31.36 -18.51 5.26
N LEU A 203 -30.27 -18.78 4.56
CA LEU A 203 -29.06 -17.96 4.56
C LEU A 203 -29.06 -16.90 3.45
N TYR A 204 -29.63 -17.24 2.29
CA TYR A 204 -29.68 -16.34 1.13
C TYR A 204 -30.87 -16.68 0.23
N ALA A 205 -31.50 -15.66 -0.31
CA ALA A 205 -32.48 -15.77 -1.38
C ALA A 205 -32.24 -14.65 -2.40
N ASN A 206 -32.27 -15.00 -3.69
CA ASN A 206 -32.28 -13.97 -4.72
C ASN A 206 -33.69 -13.33 -4.86
N PRO A 207 -33.81 -12.17 -5.51
CA PRO A 207 -35.10 -11.51 -5.70
C PRO A 207 -36.16 -12.36 -6.41
N ALA A 208 -35.75 -13.21 -7.37
CA ALA A 208 -36.65 -14.11 -8.07
C ALA A 208 -37.32 -15.15 -7.15
N ALA A 209 -36.73 -15.44 -5.99
CA ALA A 209 -37.31 -16.36 -5.00
C ALA A 209 -38.40 -15.75 -4.11
N ALA A 210 -38.66 -14.44 -4.20
CA ALA A 210 -39.66 -13.79 -3.36
C ALA A 210 -41.08 -14.42 -3.45
N PRO A 211 -41.62 -14.73 -4.65
CA PRO A 211 -42.93 -15.39 -4.75
C PRO A 211 -42.93 -16.79 -4.13
N LEU A 212 -41.87 -17.57 -4.39
CA LEU A 212 -41.70 -18.91 -3.83
C LEU A 212 -41.64 -18.88 -2.29
N LEU A 213 -40.88 -17.95 -1.70
CA LEU A 213 -40.79 -17.81 -0.25
C LEU A 213 -42.15 -17.44 0.39
N GLN A 214 -42.95 -16.61 -0.29
CA GLN A 214 -44.31 -16.31 0.17
C GLN A 214 -45.21 -17.55 0.14
N ALA A 215 -45.12 -18.35 -0.92
CA ALA A 215 -45.89 -19.58 -1.06
C ALA A 215 -45.48 -20.62 0.00
N LEU A 216 -44.17 -20.75 0.28
CA LEU A 216 -43.63 -21.61 1.35
C LEU A 216 -44.10 -21.14 2.74
N ALA A 217 -44.11 -19.83 3.00
CA ALA A 217 -44.57 -19.29 4.28
C ALA A 217 -46.08 -19.47 4.50
N ALA A 218 -46.86 -19.58 3.42
CA ALA A 218 -48.30 -19.83 3.47
C ALA A 218 -48.66 -21.33 3.54
N ASP A 219 -47.70 -22.25 3.37
CA ASP A 219 -47.89 -23.67 3.62
C ASP A 219 -48.00 -23.94 5.13
N ALA A 220 -49.22 -23.90 5.65
CA ALA A 220 -49.51 -24.10 7.06
C ALA A 220 -49.10 -25.49 7.59
N GLN A 221 -48.95 -26.49 6.72
CA GLN A 221 -48.51 -27.83 7.12
C GLN A 221 -46.99 -27.98 7.08
N GLY A 222 -46.28 -27.04 6.44
CA GLY A 222 -44.83 -27.02 6.35
C GLY A 222 -44.24 -28.20 5.58
N HIS A 223 -45.03 -28.90 4.77
CA HIS A 223 -44.59 -30.06 4.00
C HIS A 223 -43.51 -29.65 3.00
N ALA A 224 -43.69 -28.52 2.32
CA ALA A 224 -42.71 -28.02 1.37
C ALA A 224 -41.39 -27.70 2.08
N GLN A 225 -41.45 -27.04 3.24
CA GLN A 225 -40.25 -26.73 4.05
C GLN A 225 -39.53 -28.00 4.52
N GLN A 226 -40.27 -29.02 4.97
CA GLN A 226 -39.71 -30.32 5.37
C GLN A 226 -39.03 -31.03 4.20
N GLN A 227 -39.64 -30.99 3.02
CA GLN A 227 -39.06 -31.55 1.81
C GLN A 227 -37.76 -30.84 1.41
N LEU A 228 -37.72 -29.50 1.50
CA LEU A 228 -36.51 -28.73 1.26
C LEU A 228 -35.39 -29.10 2.25
N THR A 229 -35.69 -29.18 3.55
CA THR A 229 -34.72 -29.59 4.57
C THR A 229 -34.19 -30.99 4.31
N ALA A 230 -35.06 -31.95 3.99
CA ALA A 230 -34.65 -33.32 3.68
C ALA A 230 -33.74 -33.37 2.44
N LEU A 231 -34.06 -32.59 1.40
CA LEU A 231 -33.26 -32.52 0.18
C LEU A 231 -31.87 -31.93 0.44
N VAL A 232 -31.78 -30.88 1.27
CA VAL A 232 -30.49 -30.29 1.69
C VAL A 232 -29.65 -31.31 2.44
N GLN A 233 -30.24 -32.02 3.41
CA GLN A 233 -29.53 -33.04 4.19
C GLN A 233 -29.01 -34.18 3.31
N GLN A 234 -29.82 -34.62 2.34
CA GLN A 234 -29.38 -35.60 1.35
C GLN A 234 -28.23 -35.06 0.50
N ALA A 235 -28.32 -33.82 0.00
CA ALA A 235 -27.30 -33.21 -0.85
C ALA A 235 -25.96 -33.07 -0.13
N LEU A 236 -25.96 -32.79 1.18
CA LEU A 236 -24.75 -32.73 2.00
C LEU A 236 -24.02 -34.08 2.14
N THR A 237 -24.72 -35.19 1.92
CA THR A 237 -24.14 -36.55 2.00
C THR A 237 -23.74 -37.15 0.65
N MET A 238 -24.19 -36.55 -0.45
CA MET A 238 -23.93 -37.02 -1.81
C MET A 238 -22.86 -36.18 -2.50
N ALA A 239 -22.06 -36.81 -3.36
CA ALA A 239 -21.06 -36.10 -4.16
C ALA A 239 -21.67 -35.36 -5.36
N ASP A 240 -22.78 -35.89 -5.88
CA ASP A 240 -23.47 -35.36 -7.07
C ASP A 240 -24.69 -34.49 -6.70
N PRO A 241 -25.07 -33.53 -7.54
CA PRO A 241 -26.27 -32.73 -7.33
C PRO A 241 -27.53 -33.60 -7.29
N ILE A 242 -28.41 -33.33 -6.33
CA ILE A 242 -29.69 -34.06 -6.18
C ILE A 242 -30.80 -33.25 -6.82
N GLN A 243 -31.68 -33.93 -7.56
CA GLN A 243 -32.87 -33.34 -8.13
C GLN A 243 -34.13 -33.91 -7.50
N ALA A 244 -35.11 -33.03 -7.30
CA ALA A 244 -36.44 -33.39 -6.83
C ALA A 244 -37.46 -32.47 -7.51
N GLU A 245 -38.74 -32.83 -7.43
CA GLU A 245 -39.83 -31.92 -7.78
C GLU A 245 -40.54 -31.42 -6.53
N LEU A 246 -40.98 -30.17 -6.55
CA LEU A 246 -41.75 -29.55 -5.47
C LEU A 246 -43.01 -28.92 -6.04
N ASP A 247 -44.14 -29.23 -5.42
CA ASP A 247 -45.41 -28.55 -5.63
C ASP A 247 -45.63 -27.57 -4.48
N VAL A 248 -45.81 -26.30 -4.80
CA VAL A 248 -46.20 -25.27 -3.83
C VAL A 248 -47.35 -24.46 -4.42
N GLN A 249 -48.52 -24.56 -3.80
CA GLN A 249 -49.72 -23.81 -4.20
C GLN A 249 -50.09 -23.94 -5.70
N GLY A 250 -49.86 -25.10 -6.31
CA GLY A 250 -50.17 -25.35 -7.72
C GLY A 250 -49.12 -24.85 -8.71
N GLN A 251 -47.95 -24.40 -8.21
CA GLN A 251 -46.74 -24.21 -9.02
C GLN A 251 -45.81 -25.39 -8.85
N TYR A 252 -45.28 -25.89 -9.96
CA TYR A 252 -44.38 -27.03 -10.00
C TYR A 252 -42.95 -26.58 -10.28
N TYR A 253 -42.03 -26.92 -9.39
CA TYR A 253 -40.61 -26.62 -9.53
C TYR A 253 -39.79 -27.90 -9.64
N LEU A 254 -38.85 -27.93 -10.58
CA LEU A 254 -37.72 -28.86 -10.54
C LEU A 254 -36.60 -28.21 -9.72
N LEU A 255 -36.27 -28.80 -8.58
CA LEU A 255 -35.15 -28.36 -7.74
C LEU A 255 -33.88 -29.08 -8.12
N THR A 256 -32.76 -28.37 -8.06
CA THR A 256 -31.43 -28.97 -8.02
C THR A 256 -30.71 -28.47 -6.78
N ALA A 257 -30.35 -29.39 -5.89
CA ALA A 257 -29.63 -29.15 -4.65
C ALA A 257 -28.15 -29.50 -4.80
N MET A 258 -27.28 -28.59 -4.38
CA MET A 258 -25.83 -28.75 -4.43
C MET A 258 -25.22 -28.35 -3.08
N ALA A 259 -24.46 -29.26 -2.46
CA ALA A 259 -23.71 -28.97 -1.25
C ALA A 259 -22.64 -27.91 -1.52
N VAL A 260 -22.46 -26.97 -0.58
CA VAL A 260 -21.35 -26.02 -0.64
C VAL A 260 -20.11 -26.68 -0.01
N PRO A 261 -18.96 -26.76 -0.71
CA PRO A 261 -17.77 -27.39 -0.16
C PRO A 261 -17.33 -26.76 1.16
N ASN A 262 -17.04 -27.59 2.16
CA ASN A 262 -16.60 -27.19 3.50
C ASN A 262 -17.61 -26.38 4.32
N GLU A 263 -18.91 -26.43 3.98
CA GLU A 263 -19.96 -25.75 4.73
C GLU A 263 -21.17 -26.67 4.95
N GLU A 264 -21.86 -26.51 6.07
CA GLU A 264 -23.09 -27.27 6.40
C GLU A 264 -24.34 -26.63 5.75
N CYS A 265 -24.25 -26.29 4.47
CA CYS A 265 -25.35 -25.68 3.72
C CYS A 265 -25.37 -26.13 2.25
N ALA A 266 -26.53 -25.99 1.62
CA ALA A 266 -26.69 -26.28 0.19
C ALA A 266 -27.33 -25.11 -0.54
N VAL A 267 -26.99 -24.97 -1.83
CA VAL A 267 -27.64 -24.07 -2.76
C VAL A 267 -28.71 -24.84 -3.52
N LEU A 268 -29.92 -24.28 -3.56
CA LEU A 268 -31.08 -24.80 -4.24
C LEU A 268 -31.41 -23.90 -5.43
N TYR A 269 -31.43 -24.49 -6.62
CA TYR A 269 -31.87 -23.84 -7.86
C TYR A 269 -33.26 -24.37 -8.21
N PHE A 270 -34.19 -23.46 -8.51
CA PHE A 270 -35.56 -23.82 -8.86
C PHE A 270 -35.82 -23.47 -10.32
N THR A 271 -36.27 -24.46 -11.09
CA THR A 271 -36.76 -24.25 -12.45
C THR A 271 -38.26 -24.44 -12.44
N ASP A 272 -39.02 -23.41 -12.84
CA ASP A 272 -40.47 -23.53 -12.99
C ASP A 272 -40.78 -24.47 -14.16
N ILE A 273 -41.48 -25.56 -13.85
CA ILE A 273 -41.93 -26.58 -14.80
C ILE A 273 -43.46 -26.65 -14.87
N THR A 274 -44.17 -25.66 -14.33
CA THR A 274 -45.64 -25.63 -14.23
C THR A 274 -46.30 -25.79 -15.59
N ALA A 275 -45.88 -24.99 -16.58
CA ALA A 275 -46.43 -25.06 -17.93
C ALA A 275 -46.19 -26.43 -18.59
N ARG A 276 -45.03 -27.05 -18.33
CA ARG A 276 -44.70 -28.38 -18.84
C ARG A 276 -45.59 -29.45 -18.19
N ARG A 277 -45.73 -29.42 -16.87
CA ARG A 277 -46.57 -30.36 -16.11
C ARG A 277 -48.05 -30.28 -16.55
N GLN A 278 -48.56 -29.08 -16.82
CA GLN A 278 -49.95 -28.88 -17.28
C GLN A 278 -50.19 -29.35 -18.72
N ALA A 279 -49.18 -29.35 -19.58
CA ALA A 279 -49.30 -29.84 -20.96
C ALA A 279 -49.22 -31.38 -21.08
N GLU A 280 -48.66 -32.05 -20.06
CA GLU A 280 -48.55 -33.51 -19.98
C GLU A 280 -49.81 -34.17 -19.35
N GLN A 281 -50.76 -33.37 -18.83
CA GLN A 281 -52.05 -33.81 -18.25
C GLN A 281 -53.21 -33.63 -19.24
#